data_AF-A0A523S0N8-F1
#
_entry.id   AF-A0A523S0N8-F1
#
_cell.length_a   1.000
_cell.length_b   1.000
_cell.length_c   1.000
_cell.angle_alpha   90.00
_cell.angle_beta   90.00
_cell.angle_gamma   90.00
#
_symmetry.space_group_name_H-M   'P 1'
#
loop_
_entity.id
_entity.type
_entity.pdbx_description
1 polymer ?
#
loop_
_entity_poly.entity_id
_entity_poly.type
_entity_poly.pdbx_seq_one_letter_code
_entity_poly.pdbx_strand_id
1 'polypeptide(L)'
;RMQPSARIMDKAEEGLAYLVVNAGECASRSRILFTQRDVRQVQLAKGAILAGTQILMQVANVRPEDIKAIYLAGAFGNYIDPSSALRIGLFPPVDIERIIPVGNAAGEGAKRLLMSKRSRKLVEQLRMKMNYCELATYDGFADIFAQATTLGSARD
;
A
#
# COMPACT_ATOMS: atom_id res chain seq x y z
N ARG A 1 0.96 -0.91 -18.81
CA ARG A 1 -0.10 -0.48 -19.76
C ARG A 1 -1.28 -1.44 -19.59
N MET A 2 -2.53 -0.98 -19.73
CA MET A 2 -3.68 -1.90 -19.73
C MET A 2 -3.54 -2.87 -20.92
N GLN A 3 -3.74 -4.17 -20.69
CA GLN A 3 -3.69 -5.16 -21.77
C GLN A 3 -5.01 -5.17 -22.56
N PRO A 4 -5.01 -5.42 -23.88
CA PRO A 4 -6.21 -5.42 -24.69
C PRO A 4 -7.32 -6.31 -24.11
N SER A 5 -8.54 -5.78 -24.04
CA SER A 5 -9.72 -6.50 -23.58
C SER A 5 -10.97 -5.89 -24.21
N ALA A 6 -12.00 -6.71 -24.47
CA ALA A 6 -13.30 -6.24 -24.95
C ALA A 6 -13.99 -5.26 -23.98
N ARG A 7 -13.52 -5.19 -22.73
CA ARG A 7 -14.00 -4.24 -21.71
C ARG A 7 -13.22 -2.92 -21.67
N ILE A 8 -12.19 -2.76 -22.51
CA ILE A 8 -11.48 -1.48 -22.62
C ILE A 8 -12.22 -0.56 -23.57
N MET A 9 -12.46 0.66 -23.09
CA MET A 9 -13.12 1.73 -23.82
C MET A 9 -12.15 2.89 -23.97
N ASP A 10 -12.10 3.48 -25.16
CA ASP A 10 -11.41 4.75 -25.37
C ASP A 10 -12.37 5.90 -25.05
N LYS A 11 -12.05 6.67 -24.00
CA LYS A 11 -12.72 7.92 -23.68
C LYS A 11 -11.82 9.05 -24.17
N ALA A 12 -11.94 9.43 -25.43
CA ALA A 12 -11.12 10.43 -26.12
C ALA A 12 -10.37 11.46 -25.22
N GLU A 13 -11.08 12.20 -24.36
CA GLU A 13 -10.49 13.23 -23.47
C GLU A 13 -9.89 12.70 -22.15
N GLU A 14 -10.34 11.55 -21.65
CA GLU A 14 -9.91 10.95 -20.37
C GLU A 14 -8.96 9.74 -20.55
N GLY A 15 -8.69 9.37 -21.79
CA GLY A 15 -7.90 8.20 -22.17
C GLY A 15 -8.66 6.88 -21.98
N LEU A 16 -7.91 5.80 -21.80
CA LEU A 16 -8.49 4.46 -21.67
C LEU A 16 -9.22 4.27 -20.33
N ALA A 17 -10.33 3.56 -20.38
CA ALA A 17 -11.07 3.11 -19.20
C ALA A 17 -11.44 1.63 -19.32
N TYR A 18 -11.34 0.90 -18.20
CA TYR A 18 -11.80 -0.47 -18.10
C TYR A 18 -13.21 -0.51 -17.49
N LEU A 19 -14.15 -1.13 -18.19
CA LEU A 19 -15.49 -1.35 -17.71
C LEU A 19 -15.49 -2.45 -16.64
N VAL A 20 -15.78 -2.08 -15.39
CA VAL A 20 -15.87 -3.01 -14.27
C VAL A 20 -17.27 -3.63 -14.20
N VAL A 21 -18.31 -2.79 -14.26
CA VAL A 21 -19.72 -3.19 -14.14
C VAL A 21 -20.56 -2.45 -15.17
N ASN A 22 -21.43 -3.17 -15.88
CA ASN A 22 -22.39 -2.58 -16.81
C ASN A 22 -23.52 -1.85 -16.07
N ALA A 23 -24.15 -0.89 -16.76
CA ALA A 23 -25.30 -0.16 -16.22
C ALA A 23 -26.46 -1.08 -15.80
N GLY A 24 -26.72 -2.16 -16.54
CA GLY A 24 -27.77 -3.13 -16.23
C GLY A 24 -27.48 -4.06 -15.04
N GLU A 25 -26.24 -4.08 -14.56
CA GLU A 25 -25.77 -4.95 -13.47
C GLU A 25 -25.65 -4.19 -12.13
N CYS A 26 -25.89 -2.87 -12.13
CA CYS A 26 -25.75 -2.02 -10.96
C CYS A 26 -27.09 -1.40 -10.53
N ALA A 27 -27.37 -1.38 -9.22
CA ALA A 27 -28.57 -0.75 -8.68
C ALA A 27 -28.68 0.75 -9.03
N SER A 28 -27.55 1.44 -9.20
CA SER A 28 -27.49 2.85 -9.61
C SER A 28 -27.77 3.09 -11.11
N ARG A 29 -27.95 2.02 -11.90
CA ARG A 29 -28.09 2.05 -13.37
C ARG A 29 -26.97 2.78 -14.11
N SER A 30 -25.82 2.92 -13.47
CA SER A 30 -24.65 3.60 -14.02
C SER A 30 -23.51 2.60 -14.22
N ARG A 31 -22.70 2.83 -15.27
CA ARG A 31 -21.48 2.03 -15.48
C ARG A 31 -20.46 2.36 -14.39
N ILE A 32 -19.78 1.33 -13.90
CA ILE A 32 -18.60 1.51 -13.04
C ILE A 32 -17.37 1.32 -13.91
N LEU A 33 -16.55 2.37 -14.00
CA LEU A 33 -15.34 2.41 -14.81
C LEU A 33 -14.12 2.51 -13.91
N PHE A 34 -13.03 1.89 -14.33
CA PHE A 34 -11.70 2.07 -13.77
C PHE A 34 -10.82 2.75 -14.80
N THR A 35 -10.49 4.01 -14.58
CA THR A 35 -9.89 4.89 -15.59
C THR A 35 -8.37 4.89 -15.54
N GLN A 36 -7.73 5.45 -16.58
CA GLN A 36 -6.29 5.68 -16.58
C GLN A 36 -5.83 6.61 -15.43
N ARG A 37 -6.68 7.55 -15.02
CA ARG A 37 -6.44 8.41 -13.85
C ARG A 37 -6.47 7.59 -12.55
N ASP A 38 -7.38 6.64 -12.42
CA ASP A 38 -7.45 5.76 -11.25
C ASP A 38 -6.22 4.85 -11.16
N VAL A 39 -5.77 4.30 -12.30
CA VAL A 39 -4.48 3.59 -12.37
C VAL A 39 -3.34 4.48 -11.86
N ARG A 40 -3.30 5.74 -12.27
CA ARG A 40 -2.26 6.68 -11.82
C ARG A 40 -2.34 6.94 -10.31
N GLN A 41 -3.53 7.04 -9.73
CA GLN A 41 -3.68 7.18 -8.28
C GLN A 41 -3.21 5.94 -7.53
N VAL A 42 -3.49 4.74 -8.04
CA VAL A 42 -2.96 3.50 -7.47
C VAL A 42 -1.43 3.48 -7.53
N GLN A 43 -0.84 3.86 -8.66
CA GLN A 43 0.62 3.94 -8.82
C GLN A 43 1.28 4.89 -7.83
N LEU A 44 0.69 6.08 -7.62
CA LEU A 44 1.21 7.07 -6.66
C LEU A 44 1.09 6.56 -5.23
N ALA A 45 -0.07 6.01 -4.86
CA ALA A 45 -0.31 5.50 -3.51
C ALA A 45 0.61 4.32 -3.17
N LYS A 46 0.70 3.32 -4.07
CA LYS A 46 1.58 2.17 -3.86
C LYS A 46 3.06 2.58 -3.90
N GLY A 47 3.40 3.56 -4.74
CA GLY A 47 4.77 4.05 -4.89
C GLY A 47 5.26 4.74 -3.63
N ALA A 48 4.39 5.52 -2.97
CA ALA A 48 4.70 6.15 -1.70
C ALA A 48 4.98 5.12 -0.59
N ILE A 49 4.17 4.07 -0.52
CA ILE A 49 4.34 2.99 0.49
C ILE A 49 5.65 2.23 0.23
N LEU A 50 5.91 1.81 -1.01
CA LEU A 50 7.12 1.05 -1.32
C LEU A 50 8.38 1.91 -1.15
N ALA A 51 8.39 3.15 -1.64
CA ALA A 51 9.53 4.06 -1.50
C ALA A 51 9.84 4.37 -0.04
N GLY A 52 8.82 4.70 0.75
CA GLY A 52 9.00 4.91 2.20
C GLY A 52 9.53 3.66 2.90
N THR A 53 9.04 2.47 2.52
CA THR A 53 9.56 1.21 3.06
C THR A 53 11.03 1.00 2.69
N GLN A 54 11.42 1.21 1.43
CA GLN A 54 12.80 1.05 0.96
C GLN A 54 13.76 2.02 1.66
N ILE A 55 13.37 3.28 1.84
CA ILE A 55 14.18 4.28 2.54
C ILE A 55 14.33 3.90 4.02
N LEU A 56 13.25 3.49 4.69
CA LEU A 56 13.33 3.02 6.08
C LEU A 56 14.25 1.81 6.23
N MET A 57 14.25 0.90 5.25
CA MET A 57 15.17 -0.24 5.22
C MET A 57 16.62 0.20 5.05
N GLN A 58 16.90 1.18 4.19
CA GLN A 58 18.24 1.77 4.03
C GLN A 58 18.72 2.45 5.32
N VAL A 59 17.87 3.28 5.94
CA VAL A 59 18.16 3.97 7.21
C VAL A 59 18.41 2.98 8.35
N ALA A 60 17.65 1.88 8.40
CA ALA A 60 17.82 0.84 9.40
C ALA A 60 18.93 -0.18 9.05
N ASN A 61 19.55 -0.07 7.87
CA ASN A 61 20.53 -1.00 7.33
C ASN A 61 20.05 -2.47 7.35
N VAL A 62 18.83 -2.70 6.86
CA VAL A 62 18.21 -4.03 6.75
C VAL A 62 17.83 -4.36 5.31
N ARG A 63 17.88 -5.63 4.95
CA ARG A 63 17.53 -6.14 3.62
C ARG A 63 16.14 -6.79 3.65
N PRO A 64 15.49 -6.99 2.49
CA PRO A 64 14.15 -7.63 2.44
C PRO A 64 14.09 -8.98 3.17
N GLU A 65 15.15 -9.78 3.06
CA GLU A 65 15.28 -11.09 3.71
C GLU A 65 15.28 -11.01 5.25
N ASP A 66 15.71 -9.87 5.81
CA ASP A 66 15.76 -9.63 7.25
C ASP A 66 14.36 -9.29 7.83
N ILE A 67 13.39 -8.98 6.97
CA ILE A 67 12.01 -8.69 7.36
C ILE A 67 11.30 -10.00 7.75
N LYS A 68 11.00 -10.15 9.04
CA LYS A 68 10.30 -11.32 9.58
C LYS A 68 8.79 -11.28 9.35
N ALA A 69 8.20 -10.10 9.39
CA ALA A 69 6.76 -9.89 9.23
C ALA A 69 6.46 -8.46 8.76
N ILE A 70 5.38 -8.32 7.98
CA ILE A 70 4.74 -7.06 7.62
C ILE A 70 3.34 -7.08 8.21
N TYR A 71 3.09 -6.26 9.22
CA TYR A 71 1.77 -6.14 9.84
C TYR A 71 0.94 -5.07 9.14
N LEU A 72 -0.19 -5.47 8.55
CA LEU A 72 -1.09 -4.56 7.81
C LEU A 72 -2.24 -4.10 8.69
N ALA A 73 -2.17 -2.85 9.12
CA ALA A 73 -3.21 -2.19 9.90
C ALA A 73 -4.12 -1.31 9.03
N GLY A 74 -5.27 -0.95 9.59
CA GLY A 74 -6.25 -0.06 8.98
C GLY A 74 -7.28 -0.80 8.12
N ALA A 75 -8.27 -0.06 7.62
CA ALA A 75 -9.33 -0.60 6.77
C ALA A 75 -8.77 -1.28 5.51
N PHE A 76 -7.67 -0.74 4.98
CA PHE A 76 -6.97 -1.31 3.84
C PHE A 76 -6.36 -2.69 4.15
N GLY A 77 -5.76 -2.86 5.34
CA GLY A 77 -5.15 -4.11 5.77
C GLY A 77 -6.14 -5.27 5.95
N ASN A 78 -7.43 -4.99 6.18
CA ASN A 78 -8.45 -6.02 6.39
C ASN A 78 -8.94 -6.71 5.10
N TYR A 79 -8.84 -6.02 3.96
CA TYR A 79 -9.49 -6.48 2.72
C TYR A 79 -8.52 -6.62 1.55
N ILE A 80 -7.26 -6.21 1.72
CA ILE A 80 -6.27 -6.38 0.66
C ILE A 80 -5.87 -7.85 0.52
N ASP A 81 -5.90 -8.35 -0.70
CA ASP A 81 -5.30 -9.63 -1.06
C ASP A 81 -3.76 -9.50 -1.07
N PRO A 82 -3.02 -10.21 -0.20
CA PRO A 82 -1.56 -10.08 -0.10
C PRO A 82 -0.84 -10.46 -1.40
N SER A 83 -1.38 -11.41 -2.17
CA SER A 83 -0.80 -11.81 -3.46
C SER A 83 -0.87 -10.66 -4.47
N SER A 84 -2.03 -10.03 -4.59
CA SER A 84 -2.24 -8.86 -5.43
C SER A 84 -1.38 -7.68 -4.99
N ALA A 85 -1.24 -7.44 -3.68
CA ALA A 85 -0.39 -6.40 -3.13
C ALA A 85 1.08 -6.58 -3.51
N LEU A 86 1.61 -7.79 -3.36
CA LEU A 86 2.97 -8.14 -3.78
C LEU A 86 3.14 -7.99 -5.28
N ARG A 87 2.18 -8.48 -6.08
CA ARG A 87 2.23 -8.41 -7.55
C ARG A 87 2.27 -6.98 -8.07
N ILE A 88 1.53 -6.05 -7.46
CA ILE A 88 1.59 -4.64 -7.85
C ILE A 88 2.83 -3.92 -7.32
N GLY A 89 3.67 -4.59 -6.51
CA GLY A 89 4.84 -4.00 -5.87
C GLY A 89 4.45 -2.97 -4.82
N LEU A 90 3.51 -3.31 -3.93
CA LEU A 90 3.15 -2.48 -2.78
C LEU A 90 4.17 -2.61 -1.63
N PHE A 91 4.76 -3.79 -1.49
CA PHE A 91 5.71 -4.14 -0.43
C PHE A 91 7.05 -4.58 -1.02
N PRO A 92 8.15 -4.53 -0.24
CA PRO A 92 9.40 -5.19 -0.63
C PRO A 92 9.16 -6.70 -0.89
N PRO A 93 10.02 -7.35 -1.69
CA PRO A 93 9.84 -8.75 -2.04
C PRO A 93 10.06 -9.65 -0.82
N VAL A 94 8.96 -10.06 -0.19
CA VAL A 94 8.91 -10.99 0.94
C VAL A 94 7.97 -12.15 0.64
N ASP A 95 8.13 -13.24 1.37
CA ASP A 95 7.20 -14.37 1.29
C ASP A 95 5.80 -13.93 1.73
N ILE A 96 4.76 -14.40 1.04
CA ILE A 96 3.38 -13.97 1.25
C ILE A 96 2.90 -14.28 2.69
N GLU A 97 3.41 -15.35 3.30
CA GLU A 97 3.12 -15.78 4.66
C GLU A 97 3.61 -14.78 5.72
N ARG A 98 4.54 -13.89 5.36
CA ARG A 98 5.03 -12.83 6.25
C ARG A 98 4.10 -11.63 6.31
N ILE A 99 3.07 -11.55 5.45
CA ILE A 99 2.12 -10.43 5.40
C ILE A 99 0.90 -10.77 6.28
N ILE A 100 0.75 -10.06 7.40
CA ILE A 100 -0.22 -10.38 8.44
C ILE A 100 -1.21 -9.23 8.63
N PRO A 101 -2.49 -9.39 8.27
CA PRO A 101 -3.50 -8.38 8.55
C PRO A 101 -3.79 -8.34 10.07
N VAL A 102 -3.80 -7.13 10.63
CA VAL A 102 -4.08 -6.90 12.07
C VAL A 102 -5.30 -6.01 12.31
N GLY A 103 -5.93 -5.53 11.23
CA GLY A 103 -7.10 -4.67 11.27
C GLY A 103 -6.89 -3.33 11.94
N ASN A 104 -7.88 -2.84 12.68
CA ASN A 104 -7.81 -1.52 13.29
C ASN A 104 -6.91 -1.52 14.54
N ALA A 105 -5.60 -1.56 14.32
CA ALA A 105 -4.58 -1.57 15.37
C ALA A 105 -4.65 -0.32 16.26
N ALA A 106 -4.99 0.84 15.70
CA ALA A 106 -5.15 2.08 16.48
C ALA A 106 -6.30 1.98 17.48
N GLY A 107 -7.47 1.50 17.03
CA GLY A 107 -8.64 1.31 17.89
C GLY A 107 -8.42 0.24 18.96
N GLU A 108 -7.79 -0.88 18.59
CA GLU A 108 -7.43 -1.93 19.55
C GLU A 108 -6.39 -1.46 20.57
N GLY A 109 -5.40 -0.69 20.12
CA GLY A 109 -4.42 -0.03 20.99
C GLY A 109 -5.08 0.93 21.98
N ALA A 110 -6.03 1.76 21.53
CA ALA A 110 -6.75 2.69 22.38
C ALA A 110 -7.54 1.96 23.49
N LYS A 111 -8.24 0.87 23.15
CA LYS A 111 -8.94 0.03 24.15
C LYS A 111 -7.97 -0.54 25.19
N ARG A 112 -6.84 -1.09 24.75
CA ARG A 112 -5.80 -1.64 25.65
C ARG A 112 -5.22 -0.57 26.57
N LEU A 113 -5.00 0.63 26.05
CA LEU A 113 -4.53 1.77 26.84
C LEU A 113 -5.58 2.26 27.83
N LEU A 114 -6.88 2.21 27.49
CA LEU A 114 -7.95 2.57 28.41
C LEU A 114 -8.04 1.60 29.61
N MET A 115 -7.82 0.31 29.37
CA MET A 115 -8.02 -0.73 30.40
C MET A 115 -6.75 -1.07 31.21
N SER A 116 -5.55 -0.67 30.76
CA SER A 116 -4.29 -1.12 31.38
C SER A 116 -3.28 -0.01 31.60
N LYS A 117 -3.01 0.31 32.88
CA LYS A 117 -1.90 1.21 33.27
C LYS A 117 -0.54 0.67 32.84
N ARG A 118 -0.36 -0.66 32.80
CA ARG A 118 0.88 -1.29 32.32
C ARG A 118 1.09 -1.01 30.82
N SER A 119 0.02 -1.12 30.02
CA SER A 119 0.08 -0.83 28.59
C SER A 119 0.43 0.64 28.33
N ARG A 120 -0.09 1.57 29.15
CA ARG A 120 0.30 3.00 29.07
C ARG A 120 1.79 3.20 29.30
N LYS A 121 2.34 2.60 30.38
CA LYS A 121 3.78 2.66 30.66
C LYS A 121 4.62 2.07 29.52
N LEU A 122 4.18 0.96 28.92
CA LEU A 122 4.86 0.36 27.78
C LEU A 122 4.87 1.29 26.57
N VAL A 123 3.76 1.95 26.24
CA VAL A 123 3.70 2.87 25.10
C VAL A 123 4.59 4.10 25.32
N GLU A 124 4.65 4.65 26.54
CA GLU A 124 5.60 5.73 26.86
C GLU A 124 7.05 5.28 26.63
N GLN A 125 7.41 4.06 27.05
CA GLN A 125 8.75 3.51 26.80
C GLN A 125 9.04 3.28 25.32
N LEU A 126 8.05 2.80 24.55
CA LEU A 126 8.21 2.58 23.10
C LEU A 126 8.36 3.90 22.36
N ARG A 127 7.60 4.94 22.74
CA ARG A 127 7.71 6.27 22.15
C ARG A 127 9.12 6.82 22.23
N MET A 128 9.82 6.61 23.35
CA MET A 128 11.21 7.05 23.52
C MET A 128 12.21 6.33 22.62
N LYS A 129 11.80 5.23 21.96
CA LYS A 129 12.64 4.46 21.03
C LYS A 129 12.27 4.67 19.56
N MET A 130 11.21 5.45 19.27
CA MET A 130 10.80 5.73 17.90
C MET A 130 11.62 6.88 17.34
N ASN A 131 12.25 6.65 16.19
CA ASN A 131 12.93 7.69 15.43
C ASN A 131 12.06 8.08 14.23
N TYR A 132 11.84 9.37 14.06
CA TYR A 132 11.14 9.91 12.90
C TYR A 132 12.12 10.04 11.73
N CYS A 133 11.68 9.58 10.55
CA CYS A 133 12.41 9.74 9.30
C CYS A 133 11.56 10.62 8.38
N GLU A 134 12.08 11.81 8.05
CA GLU A 134 11.48 12.67 7.03
C GLU A 134 11.89 12.15 5.65
N LEU A 135 10.92 11.54 4.96
CA LEU A 135 11.18 10.91 3.65
C LEU A 135 11.35 11.97 2.55
N ALA A 136 10.66 13.10 2.65
CA ALA A 136 10.65 14.11 1.59
C ALA A 136 12.01 14.82 1.42
N THR A 137 12.85 14.79 2.44
CA THR A 137 14.20 15.37 2.43
C THR A 137 15.29 14.32 2.27
N TYR A 138 14.94 13.04 2.11
CA TYR A 138 15.90 11.97 1.91
C TYR A 138 16.55 12.08 0.53
N ASP A 139 17.88 12.07 0.48
CA ASP A 139 18.62 12.13 -0.77
C ASP A 139 18.24 10.94 -1.68
N GLY A 140 17.80 11.24 -2.89
CA GLY A 140 17.31 10.22 -3.84
C GLY A 140 15.85 9.81 -3.66
N PHE A 141 15.08 10.45 -2.76
CA PHE A 141 13.64 10.16 -2.60
C PHE A 141 12.89 10.22 -3.94
N ALA A 142 13.13 11.26 -4.75
CA ALA A 142 12.43 11.43 -6.03
C ALA A 142 12.66 10.25 -6.99
N ASP A 143 13.90 9.74 -7.06
CA ASP A 143 14.25 8.62 -7.92
C ASP A 143 13.65 7.31 -7.39
N ILE A 144 13.79 7.06 -6.09
CA ILE A 144 13.20 5.89 -5.42
C ILE A 144 11.67 5.88 -5.61
N PHE A 145 11.02 7.02 -5.40
CA PHE A 145 9.58 7.17 -5.58
C PHE A 145 9.17 6.95 -7.04
N ALA A 146 9.86 7.58 -8.00
CA ALA A 146 9.57 7.41 -9.42
C ALA A 146 9.66 5.94 -9.84
N GLN A 147 10.72 5.25 -9.43
CA GLN A 147 10.89 3.81 -9.67
C GLN A 147 9.78 3.00 -8.98
N ALA A 148 9.44 3.33 -7.73
CA ALA A 148 8.40 2.64 -6.99
C ALA A 148 6.99 2.80 -7.61
N THR A 149 6.75 3.78 -8.50
CA THR A 149 5.44 3.93 -9.16
C THR A 149 5.15 2.89 -10.25
N THR A 150 6.14 2.13 -10.74
CA THR A 150 5.94 1.11 -11.77
C THR A 150 5.13 -0.07 -11.23
N LEU A 151 4.16 -0.59 -11.99
CA LEU A 151 3.41 -1.78 -11.60
C LEU A 151 4.16 -3.05 -12.05
N GLY A 152 4.19 -4.07 -11.22
CA GLY A 152 5.01 -5.29 -11.40
C GLY A 152 6.07 -5.40 -10.32
N SER A 153 6.61 -6.60 -10.11
CA SER A 153 7.71 -6.77 -9.17
C SER A 153 9.02 -6.36 -9.84
N ALA A 154 10.02 -5.90 -9.08
CA ALA A 154 11.38 -5.68 -9.60
C ALA A 154 12.09 -6.99 -10.01
N ARG A 155 11.37 -8.13 -9.99
CA ARG A 155 11.83 -9.46 -10.40
C ARG A 155 11.25 -9.90 -11.75
N ASP A 156 10.48 -9.05 -12.43
CA ASP A 156 9.95 -9.29 -13.78
C ASP A 156 10.80 -8.61 -14.86
#